data_AF-A0A7C3DXB8-F1
#
_entry.id   AF-A0A7C3DXB8-F1
#
_cell.length_a   1.000
_cell.length_b   1.000
_cell.length_c   1.000
_cell.angle_alpha   90.00
_cell.angle_beta   90.00
_cell.angle_gamma   90.00
#
_symmetry.space_group_name_H-M   'P 1'
#
loop_
_entity.id
_entity.type
_entity.pdbx_description
1 polymer ?
#
loop_
_entity_poly.entity_id
_entity_poly.type
_entity_poly.pdbx_seq_one_letter_code
_entity_poly.pdbx_strand_id
1 'polypeptide(L)' 'GLEVIARVRLESASKTVASGALWYEEAIPAEAVFSCFALAKDAAHFAELHRRPYLQIGGEASVGRGLLRVLGGV' A
#
# COMPACT_ATOMS: atom_id res chain seq x y z
N GLY A 1 14.03 5.45 7.95
CA GLY A 1 13.42 4.48 8.89
C GLY A 1 12.02 4.17 8.41
N LEU A 2 11.40 3.11 8.93
CA LEU A 2 9.99 2.82 8.65
C LEU A 2 9.09 3.78 9.42
N GLU A 3 7.93 4.09 8.86
CA GLU A 3 6.87 4.77 9.62
C GLU A 3 6.25 3.77 10.59
N VAL A 4 6.19 4.11 11.88
CA VAL A 4 5.48 3.31 12.90
C VAL A 4 4.28 4.12 13.38
N ILE A 5 3.08 3.62 13.12
CA ILE A 5 1.83 4.36 13.27
C ILE A 5 1.00 3.71 14.36
N ALA A 6 0.67 4.46 15.42
CA ALA A 6 -0.31 4.04 16.41
C ALA A 6 -1.72 4.21 15.83
N ARG A 7 -2.55 3.16 15.87
CA ARG A 7 -3.93 3.18 15.41
C ARG A 7 -4.88 2.72 16.49
N VAL A 8 -6.07 3.31 16.47
CA VAL A 8 -7.13 2.99 17.42
C VAL A 8 -8.47 2.81 16.74
N ARG A 9 -9.33 1.98 17.33
CA ARG A 9 -10.77 2.00 17.06
C ARG A 9 -11.46 2.78 18.18
N LEU A 10 -12.26 3.76 17.82
CA LEU A 10 -13.10 4.51 18.77
C LEU A 10 -14.47 3.84 18.93
N GLU A 11 -15.03 3.89 20.14
CA GLU A 11 -16.45 3.64 20.34
C GLU A 11 -17.27 4.86 19.92
N SER A 12 -18.27 4.61 19.08
CA SER A 12 -18.99 5.68 18.38
C SER A 12 -19.73 6.64 19.31
N ALA A 13 -20.25 6.14 20.44
CA ALA A 13 -21.04 6.93 21.39
C ALA A 13 -20.16 7.75 22.35
N SER A 14 -19.19 7.11 23.02
CA SER A 14 -18.34 7.76 24.02
C SER A 14 -17.17 8.54 23.41
N LYS A 15 -16.83 8.28 22.14
CA LYS A 15 -15.63 8.80 21.47
C LYS A 15 -14.31 8.43 22.18
N THR A 16 -14.34 7.38 22.98
CA THR A 16 -13.14 6.82 23.63
C THR A 16 -12.62 5.62 22.86
N VAL A 17 -11.35 5.26 23.06
CA VAL A 17 -10.78 4.04 22.47
C VAL A 17 -11.52 2.81 23.01
N ALA A 18 -11.88 1.89 22.13
CA ALA A 18 -12.50 0.63 22.51
C ALA A 18 -11.47 -0.27 23.20
N SER A 19 -11.91 -1.07 24.17
CA SER A 19 -11.01 -1.97 24.92
C SER A 19 -10.29 -2.93 23.97
N GLY A 20 -8.96 -3.03 24.12
CA GLY A 20 -8.10 -3.87 23.27
C GLY A 20 -7.90 -3.38 21.83
N ALA A 21 -8.40 -2.19 21.48
CA ALA A 21 -8.36 -1.69 20.11
C ALA A 21 -7.34 -0.55 19.92
N LEU A 22 -6.14 -0.73 20.48
CA LEU A 22 -4.94 0.07 20.19
C LEU A 22 -3.86 -0.87 19.66
N TRP A 23 -3.28 -0.54 18.51
CA TRP A 23 -2.20 -1.32 17.91
C TRP A 23 -1.22 -0.40 17.17
N TYR A 24 -0.07 -0.96 16.78
CA TYR A 24 0.94 -0.28 15.99
C TYR A 24 1.12 -1.02 14.67
N GLU A 25 1.26 -0.25 13.58
CA GLU A 25 1.53 -0.76 12.25
C GLU A 25 2.81 -0.12 11.71
N GLU A 26 3.61 -0.90 11.00
CA GLU A 26 4.74 -0.38 10.24
C GLU A 26 4.33 -0.19 8.79
N ALA A 27 4.83 0.87 8.18
CA ALA A 27 4.60 1.12 6.77
C ALA A 27 5.83 1.68 6.07
N ILE A 28 5.92 1.33 4.79
CA ILE A 28 6.98 1.81 3.90
C ILE A 28 6.71 3.29 3.56
N PRO A 29 7.73 4.16 3.61
CA PRO A 29 7.63 5.54 3.14
C PRO A 29 7.18 5.64 1.68
N ALA A 30 6.44 6.70 1.34
CA ALA A 30 5.85 6.87 0.01
C ALA A 30 6.89 7.01 -1.12
N GLU A 31 8.03 7.62 -0.82
CA GLU A 31 9.15 7.81 -1.76
C GLU A 31 10.05 6.58 -1.93
N ALA A 32 9.74 5.46 -1.28
CA ALA A 32 10.52 4.23 -1.44
C ALA A 32 10.41 3.67 -2.88
N VAL A 33 11.56 3.28 -3.44
CA VAL A 33 11.64 2.66 -4.77
C VAL A 33 11.89 1.16 -4.62
N PHE A 34 11.00 0.37 -5.22
CA PHE A 34 11.12 -1.08 -5.31
C PHE A 34 11.52 -1.50 -6.71
N SER A 35 12.21 -2.64 -6.81
CA SER A 35 12.52 -3.28 -8.09
C SER A 35 12.28 -4.78 -7.97
N CYS A 36 11.71 -5.38 -9.02
CA CYS A 36 11.52 -6.82 -9.14
C CYS A 36 11.61 -7.23 -10.62
N PHE A 37 11.87 -8.52 -10.87
CA PHE A 37 11.76 -9.09 -12.20
C PHE A 37 10.32 -9.57 -12.43
N ALA A 38 9.71 -9.10 -13.52
CA ALA A 38 8.45 -9.63 -14.03
C ALA A 38 8.74 -10.38 -15.34
N LEU A 39 8.48 -11.69 -15.38
CA LEU A 39 8.77 -12.54 -16.53
C LEU A 39 7.48 -12.99 -17.18
N ALA A 40 7.39 -12.84 -18.51
CA ALA A 40 6.30 -13.35 -19.32
C ALA A 40 6.84 -13.84 -20.66
N LYS A 41 6.01 -14.61 -21.39
CA LYS A 41 6.36 -15.15 -22.71
C LYS A 41 6.56 -14.05 -23.76
N ASP A 42 5.77 -12.98 -23.67
CA ASP A 42 5.82 -11.83 -24.56
C ASP A 42 5.33 -10.56 -23.82
N ALA A 43 5.60 -9.39 -24.40
CA ALA A 43 5.27 -8.08 -23.81
C ALA A 43 3.77 -7.79 -23.72
N ALA A 44 2.92 -8.50 -24.48
CA ALA A 44 1.47 -8.28 -24.46
C ALA A 44 0.86 -8.59 -23.08
N HIS A 45 1.50 -9.47 -22.31
CA HIS A 45 1.12 -9.79 -20.94
C HIS A 45 1.28 -8.60 -19.96
N PHE A 46 2.04 -7.58 -20.33
CA PHE A 46 2.24 -6.37 -19.53
C PHE A 46 1.49 -5.13 -20.07
N ALA A 47 0.63 -5.30 -21.07
CA ALA A 47 -0.06 -4.18 -21.72
C ALA A 47 -0.88 -3.32 -20.74
N GLU A 48 -1.50 -3.94 -19.74
CA GLU A 48 -2.30 -3.19 -18.74
C GLU A 48 -1.43 -2.32 -17.83
N LEU A 49 -0.21 -2.77 -17.48
CA LEU A 49 0.73 -1.98 -16.67
C LEU A 49 1.19 -0.72 -17.41
N HIS A 50 1.29 -0.80 -18.74
CA HIS A 50 1.60 0.36 -19.58
C HIS A 50 0.43 1.34 -19.67
N ARG A 51 -0.80 0.82 -19.78
CA ARG A 51 -2.01 1.65 -19.87
C ARG A 51 -2.36 2.33 -18.54
N ARG A 52 -2.11 1.63 -17.43
CA ARG A 52 -2.36 2.11 -16.06
C ARG A 52 -1.10 1.88 -15.22
N PRO A 53 -0.20 2.85 -15.15
CA PRO A 53 1.09 2.70 -14.46
C PRO A 53 0.96 2.88 -12.95
N TYR A 54 -0.15 2.45 -12.36
CA TYR A 54 -0.42 2.52 -10.94
C TYR A 54 -0.91 1.17 -10.45
N LEU A 55 -0.31 0.69 -9.36
CA LEU A 55 -0.64 -0.57 -8.74
C LEU A 55 -0.99 -0.35 -7.28
N GLN A 56 -2.07 -0.95 -6.83
CA GLN A 56 -2.44 -1.03 -5.42
C GLN A 56 -1.91 -2.35 -4.87
N ILE A 57 -0.93 -2.30 -3.97
CA ILE A 57 -0.26 -3.48 -3.42
C ILE A 57 -0.34 -3.41 -1.88
N GLY A 58 -0.58 -4.57 -1.26
CA GLY A 58 -0.69 -4.70 0.19
C GLY A 58 -2.11 -4.44 0.72
N GLY A 59 -2.23 -4.36 2.05
CA GLY A 59 -3.48 -4.03 2.74
C GLY A 59 -3.75 -2.54 2.80
N GLU A 60 -4.68 -2.13 3.67
CA GLU A 60 -4.87 -0.70 4.02
C GLU A 60 -5.28 0.21 2.83
N ALA A 61 -5.73 -0.38 1.72
CA ALA A 61 -6.10 0.38 0.52
C ALA A 61 -7.22 1.39 0.78
N SER A 62 -8.18 1.06 1.64
CA SER A 62 -9.31 1.94 2.01
C SER A 62 -8.89 3.19 2.79
N VAL A 63 -7.70 3.19 3.37
CA VAL A 63 -7.11 4.35 4.08
C VAL A 63 -5.96 4.97 3.28
N GLY A 64 -5.84 4.62 2.00
CA GLY A 64 -4.93 5.28 1.05
C GLY A 64 -3.47 4.81 1.10
N ARG A 65 -3.17 3.66 1.73
CA ARG A 65 -1.82 3.08 1.72
C ARG A 65 -1.64 2.17 0.52
N GLY A 66 -0.39 1.94 0.07
CA GLY A 66 -0.06 0.89 -0.89
C GLY A 66 -0.27 1.23 -2.38
N LEU A 67 -0.48 2.49 -2.73
CA LEU A 67 -0.51 2.93 -4.12
C LEU A 67 0.92 3.18 -4.62
N LEU A 68 1.36 2.40 -5.59
CA LEU A 68 2.67 2.51 -6.22
C LEU A 68 2.52 3.00 -7.66
N ARG A 69 3.48 3.81 -8.11
CA ARG A 69 3.66 4.09 -9.53
C ARG A 69 4.67 3.12 -10.12
N VAL A 70 4.32 2.49 -11.24
CA VAL A 70 5.26 1.72 -12.04
C VAL A 70 6.13 2.69 -12.83
N LEU A 71 7.43 2.65 -12.58
CA LEU A 71 8.43 3.37 -13.38
C LEU A 71 8.88 2.42 -14.49
N GLY A 72 8.86 2.91 -15.73
CA GLY A 72 8.88 2.14 -16.98
C GLY A 72 9.72 0.85 -17.03
N GLY A 73 9.19 -0.15 -17.74
CA GLY A 73 9.89 -1.32 -18.24
C GLY A 73 9.26 -1.71 -19.57
N VAL A 74 10.08 -1.62 -20.63
CA VAL A 74 9.95 -2.17 -22.01
C VAL A 74 8.69 -2.94 -22.40
#